data_AF-A0A660A5N4-F1
#
_entry.id   AF-A0A660A5N4-F1
#
_cell.length_a   1.000
_cell.length_b   1.000
_cell.length_c   1.000
_cell.angle_alpha   90.00
_cell.angle_beta   90.00
_cell.angle_gamma   90.00
#
_symmetry.space_group_name_H-M   'P 1'
#
loop_
_entity.id
_entity.type
_entity.pdbx_description
1 polymer ?
#
loop_
_entity_poly.entity_id
_entity_poly.type
_entity_poly.pdbx_seq_one_letter_code
_entity_poly.pdbx_strand_id
1 'polypeptide(L)' 'MLTTNQIHKLLGVEEVYKAPDTLMKIILDKEKREDLFRQFLKYETDVSYDWFMQYFEEEQADRKNKKQDFTPKSVSTLL' A
#
# COMPACT_ATOMS: atom_id res chain seq x y z
N MET A 1 1.57 -1.46 12.25
CA MET A 1 1.16 -1.81 10.87
C MET A 1 -0.35 -1.68 10.68
N LEU A 2 -0.79 -0.95 9.64
CA LEU A 2 -2.21 -0.74 9.35
C LEU A 2 -2.84 -2.03 8.82
N THR A 3 -4.09 -2.27 9.19
CA THR A 3 -4.92 -3.33 8.58
C THR A 3 -5.41 -2.90 7.20
N THR A 4 -5.69 -3.87 6.31
CA THR A 4 -6.34 -3.65 5.02
C THR A 4 -7.56 -2.73 5.13
N ASN A 5 -8.42 -2.95 6.12
CA ASN A 5 -9.62 -2.15 6.34
C ASN A 5 -9.32 -0.68 6.67
N GLN A 6 -8.23 -0.40 7.39
CA GLN A 6 -7.81 0.98 7.66
C GLN A 6 -7.28 1.64 6.40
N ILE A 7 -6.49 0.92 5.60
CA ILE A 7 -5.96 1.40 4.32
C ILE A 7 -7.10 1.71 3.35
N HIS A 8 -8.10 0.84 3.24
CA HIS A 8 -9.29 1.07 2.41
C HIS A 8 -10.04 2.34 2.81
N LYS A 9 -10.25 2.57 4.11
CA LYS A 9 -10.89 3.79 4.60
C LYS A 9 -10.07 5.04 4.29
N LEU A 10 -8.76 4.98 4.44
CA LEU A 10 -7.85 6.09 4.12
C LEU A 10 -7.83 6.42 2.63
N LEU A 11 -7.87 5.40 1.77
CA LEU A 11 -7.91 5.56 0.32
C LEU A 11 -9.32 5.87 -0.21
N GLY A 12 -10.37 5.72 0.60
CA GLY A 12 -11.75 5.88 0.17
C GLY A 12 -12.21 4.81 -0.84
N VAL A 13 -11.71 3.58 -0.71
CA VAL A 13 -12.04 2.46 -1.61
C VAL A 13 -12.86 1.39 -0.91
N GLU A 14 -13.90 0.90 -1.59
CA GLU A 14 -14.74 -0.20 -1.12
C GLU A 14 -14.24 -1.57 -1.64
N GLU A 15 -13.59 -1.58 -2.80
CA GLU A 15 -13.12 -2.79 -3.49
C GLU A 15 -11.59 -2.76 -3.64
N VAL A 16 -10.92 -3.82 -3.18
CA VAL A 16 -9.45 -3.97 -3.15
C VAL A 16 -8.78 -3.67 -4.49
N TYR A 17 -9.35 -4.15 -5.61
CA TYR A 17 -8.74 -3.96 -6.93
C TYR A 17 -8.74 -2.49 -7.40
N LYS A 18 -9.56 -1.61 -6.79
CA LYS A 18 -9.57 -0.16 -7.08
C LYS A 18 -8.48 0.60 -6.32
N ALA A 19 -7.83 -0.04 -5.34
CA ALA A 19 -6.82 0.60 -4.50
C ALA A 19 -5.61 1.14 -5.30
N PRO A 20 -5.02 0.40 -6.28
CA PRO A 20 -3.89 0.92 -7.07
C PRO A 20 -4.25 2.18 -7.86
N ASP A 21 -5.37 2.15 -8.58
CA ASP A 21 -5.80 3.28 -9.43
C ASP A 21 -6.13 4.51 -8.59
N THR A 22 -6.78 4.30 -7.44
CA THR A 22 -7.14 5.39 -6.52
C THR A 22 -5.90 6.01 -5.89
N LEU A 23 -4.97 5.15 -5.41
CA LEU A 23 -3.71 5.59 -4.85
C LEU A 23 -2.88 6.38 -5.87
N MET A 24 -2.81 5.92 -7.12
CA MET A 24 -2.06 6.63 -8.17
C MET A 24 -2.62 8.04 -8.43
N LYS A 25 -3.95 8.18 -8.50
CA LYS A 25 -4.61 9.49 -8.63
C LYS A 25 -4.29 10.42 -7.45
N ILE A 26 -4.22 9.88 -6.23
CA ILE A 26 -3.87 10.64 -5.03
C ILE A 26 -2.39 11.04 -5.04
N ILE A 27 -1.48 10.13 -5.36
CA ILE A 27 -0.02 10.38 -5.33
C ILE A 27 0.42 11.46 -6.33
N LEU A 28 -0.26 11.56 -7.47
CA LEU A 28 0.03 12.56 -8.51
C LEU A 28 -0.48 13.97 -8.16
N ASP A 29 -1.35 14.10 -7.16
CA ASP A 29 -1.85 15.36 -6.63
C ASP A 29 -1.14 15.70 -5.32
N LYS A 30 -0.39 16.79 -5.29
CA LYS A 30 0.45 17.16 -4.13
C LYS A 30 -0.36 17.31 -2.84
N GLU A 31 -1.48 18.03 -2.88
CA GLU A 31 -2.27 18.33 -1.69
C GLU A 31 -2.92 17.06 -1.16
N LYS A 32 -3.52 16.26 -2.05
CA LYS A 32 -4.14 14.99 -1.65
C LYS A 32 -3.11 14.01 -1.10
N ARG A 33 -1.94 13.92 -1.72
CA ARG A 33 -0.86 13.04 -1.27
C ARG A 33 -0.37 13.44 0.13
N GLU A 34 -0.11 14.72 0.37
CA GLU A 34 0.38 15.18 1.66
C GLU A 34 -0.65 14.98 2.77
N ASP A 35 -1.94 15.22 2.49
CA ASP A 35 -3.02 14.94 3.42
C ASP A 35 -3.10 13.44 3.75
N LEU A 36 -3.11 12.58 2.73
CA LEU A 36 -3.11 11.13 2.90
C LEU A 36 -1.93 10.67 3.77
N PHE A 37 -0.71 11.16 3.49
CA PHE A 37 0.48 10.80 4.28
C PHE A 37 0.35 11.22 5.74
N ARG A 38 -0.17 12.42 6.03
CA ARG A 38 -0.43 12.86 7.41
C ARG A 38 -1.47 11.99 8.10
N GLN A 39 -2.48 11.50 7.38
CA GLN A 39 -3.47 10.57 7.94
C GLN A 39 -2.83 9.21 8.24
N PHE A 40 -1.99 8.67 7.35
CA PHE A 40 -1.24 7.44 7.57
C PHE A 40 -0.32 7.54 8.80
N LEU A 41 0.41 8.65 8.93
CA LEU A 41 1.33 8.90 10.05
C LEU A 41 0.67 8.97 11.43
N LYS A 42 -0.67 9.07 11.50
CA LYS A 42 -1.41 8.96 12.77
C LYS A 42 -1.52 7.52 13.26
N TYR A 43 -1.36 6.54 12.38
CA TYR A 43 -1.48 5.11 12.71
C TYR A 43 -0.14 4.43 12.85
N GLU A 44 0.83 4.81 12.02
CA GLU A 44 2.16 4.22 11.99
C GLU A 44 3.17 5.30 11.57
N THR A 45 4.25 5.43 12.31
CA THR A 45 5.28 6.47 12.07
C THR A 45 6.59 5.90 11.58
N ASP A 46 6.77 4.58 11.65
CA ASP A 46 7.99 3.94 11.16
C ASP A 46 7.97 3.80 9.63
N VAL A 47 8.64 4.74 8.95
CA VAL A 47 8.80 4.78 7.49
C VAL A 47 10.03 4.04 6.98
N SER A 48 10.66 3.18 7.80
CA SER A 48 11.84 2.39 7.40
C SER A 48 11.49 1.23 6.45
N TYR A 49 10.21 0.91 6.30
CA TYR A 49 9.69 -0.15 5.46
C TYR A 49 8.55 0.32 4.55
N ASP A 50 8.35 -0.41 3.44
CA ASP A 50 7.34 -0.07 2.43
C ASP A 50 5.99 -0.72 2.78
N TRP A 51 5.07 0.09 3.28
CA TRP A 51 3.72 -0.34 3.65
C TRP A 51 2.89 -0.78 2.46
N PHE A 52 3.06 -0.12 1.31
CA PHE A 52 2.27 -0.41 0.12
C PHE A 52 2.66 -1.75 -0.47
N MET A 53 3.95 -2.06 -0.50
CA MET A 53 4.42 -3.37 -0.96
C MET A 53 3.78 -4.50 -0.16
N GLN A 54 3.78 -4.42 1.17
CA GLN A 54 3.17 -5.45 2.02
C GLN A 54 1.66 -5.54 1.83
N TYR A 55 0.96 -4.40 1.80
CA TYR A 55 -0.48 -4.35 1.57
C TYR A 55 -0.87 -4.97 0.22
N PHE A 56 -0.19 -4.59 -0.86
CA PHE A 56 -0.49 -5.14 -2.18
C PHE A 56 -0.09 -6.61 -2.29
N GLU A 57 0.95 -7.05 -1.59
CA GLU A 57 1.31 -8.47 -1.55
C GLU A 57 0.23 -9.29 -0.82
N GLU A 58 -0.26 -8.82 0.33
CA GLU A 58 -1.32 -9.52 1.08
C GLU A 58 -2.65 -9.60 0.31
N GLU A 59 -3.01 -8.52 -0.39
CA GLU A 59 -4.33 -8.38 -1.01
C GLU A 59 -4.37 -8.80 -2.49
N GLN A 60 -3.26 -8.65 -3.22
CA GLN A 60 -3.22 -8.86 -4.67
C GLN A 60 -2.26 -9.95 -5.11
N ALA A 61 -1.34 -10.40 -4.25
CA ALA A 61 -0.59 -11.60 -4.58
C ALA A 61 -1.51 -12.81 -4.45
N ASP A 62 -1.61 -13.63 -5.50
CA ASP A 62 -2.38 -14.87 -5.49
C ASP A 62 -1.63 -15.97 -4.72
N ARG A 63 -1.25 -15.65 -3.48
CA ARG A 63 -0.39 -16.47 -2.63
C ARG A 63 -1.06 -17.79 -2.28
N LYS A 64 -2.37 -17.75 -2.02
CA LYS A 64 -3.17 -18.93 -1.62
C LYS A 64 -3.31 -19.94 -2.74
N ASN A 65 -3.58 -19.51 -3.98
CA ASN A 65 -3.87 -20.45 -5.07
C ASN A 65 -2.66 -20.70 -5.96
N LYS A 66 -1.81 -19.69 -6.17
CA LYS A 66 -0.69 -19.75 -7.12
C LYS A 66 0.69 -19.61 -6.48
N LYS A 67 0.78 -19.42 -5.15
CA LYS A 67 2.04 -19.15 -4.44
C LYS A 67 2.85 -18.02 -5.09
N GLN A 68 2.13 -17.02 -5.59
CA GLN A 68 2.75 -15.82 -6.12
C GLN A 68 3.08 -14.92 -4.94
N ASP A 69 4.34 -14.53 -4.85
CA ASP A 69 4.84 -13.52 -3.92
C ASP A 69 5.48 -12.41 -4.77
N PHE A 70 5.57 -11.20 -4.25
CA PHE A 70 6.33 -10.15 -4.91
C PHE A 70 7.83 -10.38 -4.77
N THR A 71 8.62 -9.76 -5.66
CA THR A 71 10.08 -9.84 -5.60
C THR A 71 10.58 -9.36 -4.24
N PRO A 72 11.31 -10.18 -3.47
CA PRO A 72 11.79 -9.78 -2.15
C PRO A 72 12.73 -8.57 -2.20
N LYS A 73 12.62 -7.69 -1.20
CA LYS A 73 13.44 -6.46 -1.08
C LYS A 73 14.95 -6.72 -1.19
N SER A 74 15.43 -7.85 -0.66
CA SER A 74 16.84 -8.24 -0.70
C SER A 74 17.39 -8.42 -2.11
N VAL A 75 16.52 -8.78 -3.07
CA VAL A 75 16.89 -8.92 -4.48
C VAL A 75 16.79 -7.58 -5.21
N SER A 76 15.84 -6.73 -4.81
CA SER A 76 15.59 -5.41 -5.40
C SER A 76 16.77 -4.44 -5.26
N THR A 77 17.63 -4.63 -4.26
CA THR A 77 18.74 -3.73 -3.93
C THR A 77 20.09 -4.18 -4.50
N LEU A 78 20.14 -5.22 -5.33
CA LEU A 78 21.37 -5.80 -5.87
C LEU A 78 21.92 -5.07 -7.12
N LEU A 79 21.42 -3.89 -7.46
CA LEU A 79 21.80 -3.13 -8.66
C LEU A 79 22.80 -2.00 -8.38
#